data_AF-A0A357GT63-F1
#
_entry.id   AF-A0A357GT63-F1
#
_cell.length_a   1.000
_cell.length_b   1.000
_cell.length_c   1.000
_cell.angle_alpha   90.00
_cell.angle_beta   90.00
_cell.angle_gamma   90.00
#
_symmetry.space_group_name_H-M   'P 1'
#
loop_
_entity.id
_entity.type
_entity.pdbx_description
1 polymer ?
#
loop_
_entity_poly.entity_id
_entity_poly.type
_entity_poly.pdbx_seq_one_letter_code
_entity_poly.pdbx_strand_id
1 'polypeptide(L)'
;MLIDSHAHVNFNAFKDDGDEVIKKCLDNNVWVVNVGAEIRTSARAVEYANRYNEGVYAIVGLYPLHIKIDDSLSDIVDNEDFHYQEDFNYKNYLDLAKNKKVVAIGEIGLDYHYFKEGDNVELIKKRQAEILIELIRLANEVDKPIVIHCWGVKSRKKFDHARADAYKDLLEILKEPPLRLSGTSPLSTRWRGKDDSYLYFLLIINFGSRQLKLQLALSNPS
;
A
#
# COMPACT_ATOMS: atom_id res chain seq x y z
N MET A 1 -4.92 15.78 -18.57
CA MET A 1 -5.23 14.38 -18.22
C MET A 1 -4.93 14.21 -16.75
N LEU A 2 -5.91 13.80 -15.95
CA LEU A 2 -5.74 13.55 -14.52
C LEU A 2 -5.64 12.04 -14.29
N ILE A 3 -4.90 11.64 -13.27
CA ILE A 3 -4.80 10.24 -12.83
C ILE A 3 -5.14 10.23 -11.35
N ASP A 4 -6.22 9.54 -11.00
CA ASP A 4 -6.45 9.13 -9.62
C ASP A 4 -5.51 7.94 -9.33
N SER A 5 -4.42 8.22 -8.63
CA SER A 5 -3.37 7.25 -8.35
C SER A 5 -3.74 6.24 -7.26
N HIS A 6 -4.86 6.43 -6.55
CA HIS A 6 -5.22 5.60 -5.41
C HIS A 6 -6.74 5.58 -5.20
N ALA A 7 -7.44 4.74 -5.97
CA ALA A 7 -8.86 4.50 -5.81
C ALA A 7 -9.14 3.10 -5.24
N HIS A 8 -10.32 2.92 -4.61
CA HIS A 8 -10.78 1.64 -4.08
C HIS A 8 -12.16 1.24 -4.62
N VAL A 9 -12.39 1.40 -5.92
CA VAL A 9 -13.65 1.04 -6.60
C VAL A 9 -13.89 -0.49 -6.60
N ASN A 10 -12.88 -1.27 -6.24
CA ASN A 10 -12.92 -2.71 -5.99
C ASN A 10 -13.50 -3.12 -4.62
N PHE A 11 -13.85 -2.17 -3.74
CA PHE A 11 -14.38 -2.46 -2.40
C PHE A 11 -15.88 -2.68 -2.41
N ASN A 12 -16.41 -3.23 -1.31
CA ASN A 12 -17.84 -3.55 -1.19
C ASN A 12 -18.75 -2.33 -1.28
N ALA A 13 -18.24 -1.13 -0.93
CA ALA A 13 -18.96 0.13 -1.10
C ALA A 13 -19.39 0.39 -2.56
N PHE A 14 -18.69 -0.20 -3.53
CA PHE A 14 -18.93 -0.05 -4.97
C PHE A 14 -19.31 -1.38 -5.64
N LYS A 15 -19.81 -2.35 -4.88
CA LYS A 15 -20.12 -3.69 -5.40
C LYS A 15 -21.18 -3.68 -6.52
N ASP A 16 -22.11 -2.72 -6.45
CA ASP A 16 -23.27 -2.66 -7.34
C ASP A 16 -23.04 -1.69 -8.52
N ASP A 17 -22.14 -0.71 -8.39
CA ASP A 17 -21.96 0.42 -9.32
C ASP A 17 -20.51 0.73 -9.71
N GLY A 18 -19.53 -0.06 -9.26
CA GLY A 18 -18.11 0.25 -9.48
C GLY A 18 -17.70 0.36 -10.95
N ASP A 19 -18.31 -0.42 -11.85
CA ASP A 19 -18.07 -0.30 -13.29
C ASP A 19 -18.59 1.03 -13.87
N GLU A 20 -19.74 1.51 -13.38
CA GLU A 20 -20.30 2.81 -13.76
C GLU A 20 -19.43 3.96 -13.25
N VAL A 21 -18.93 3.86 -12.02
CA VAL A 21 -18.00 4.84 -11.43
C VAL A 21 -16.73 4.95 -12.28
N ILE A 22 -16.12 3.82 -12.67
CA ILE A 22 -14.92 3.83 -13.52
C ILE A 22 -15.23 4.45 -14.88
N LYS A 23 -16.34 4.08 -15.53
CA LYS A 23 -16.76 4.68 -16.82
C LYS A 23 -16.89 6.19 -16.71
N LYS A 24 -17.55 6.68 -15.65
CA LYS A 24 -17.71 8.10 -15.41
C LYS A 24 -16.37 8.82 -15.24
N CYS A 25 -15.39 8.21 -14.58
CA CYS A 25 -14.03 8.76 -14.50
C CYS A 25 -13.40 8.88 -15.90
N LEU A 26 -13.48 7.82 -16.71
CA LEU A 26 -12.91 7.80 -18.06
C LEU A 26 -13.59 8.84 -18.97
N ASP A 27 -14.92 8.96 -18.93
CA ASP A 27 -15.68 9.96 -19.69
C ASP A 27 -15.28 11.40 -19.33
N ASN A 28 -14.78 11.61 -18.11
CA ASN A 28 -14.26 12.89 -17.63
C ASN A 28 -12.73 13.03 -17.78
N ASN A 29 -12.09 12.16 -18.57
CA ASN A 29 -10.64 12.15 -18.81
C ASN A 29 -9.79 11.96 -17.54
N VAL A 30 -10.29 11.17 -16.60
CA VAL A 30 -9.60 10.76 -15.37
C VAL A 30 -9.27 9.27 -15.46
N TRP A 31 -7.98 8.95 -15.45
CA TRP A 31 -7.50 7.58 -15.35
C TRP A 31 -7.53 7.11 -13.90
N VAL A 32 -7.73 5.81 -13.69
CA VAL A 32 -7.93 5.22 -12.37
C VAL A 32 -6.88 4.14 -12.11
N VAL A 33 -6.22 4.24 -10.96
CA VAL A 33 -5.37 3.18 -10.41
C VAL A 33 -6.09 2.59 -9.20
N ASN A 34 -6.65 1.40 -9.38
CA ASN A 34 -7.48 0.74 -8.38
C ASN A 34 -6.61 -0.15 -7.47
N VAL A 35 -6.67 0.09 -6.16
CA VAL A 35 -5.72 -0.47 -5.20
C VAL A 35 -6.37 -1.60 -4.40
N GLY A 36 -5.72 -2.76 -4.41
CA GLY A 36 -6.04 -3.88 -3.53
C GLY A 36 -5.50 -3.66 -2.11
N ALA A 37 -6.21 -4.18 -1.13
CA ALA A 37 -5.83 -4.18 0.28
C ALA A 37 -5.75 -5.60 0.88
N GLU A 38 -6.15 -6.61 0.13
CA GLU A 38 -6.16 -8.05 0.46
C GLU A 38 -6.21 -8.85 -0.85
N ILE A 39 -6.12 -10.18 -0.83
CA ILE A 39 -6.05 -10.96 -2.06
C ILE A 39 -7.31 -10.83 -2.90
N ARG A 40 -8.49 -10.77 -2.27
CA ARG A 40 -9.78 -10.70 -2.97
C ARG A 40 -10.02 -9.33 -3.58
N THR A 41 -9.71 -8.25 -2.86
CA THR A 41 -9.80 -6.89 -3.40
C THR A 41 -8.72 -6.66 -4.46
N SER A 42 -7.52 -7.22 -4.30
CA SER A 42 -6.46 -7.21 -5.33
C SER A 42 -6.90 -7.92 -6.61
N ALA A 43 -7.50 -9.11 -6.50
CA ALA A 43 -8.03 -9.84 -7.66
C ALA A 43 -9.13 -9.03 -8.38
N ARG A 44 -10.05 -8.42 -7.62
CA ARG A 44 -11.09 -7.52 -8.16
C ARG A 44 -10.51 -6.29 -8.84
N ALA A 45 -9.46 -5.67 -8.28
CA ALA A 45 -8.79 -4.54 -8.92
C ALA A 45 -8.20 -4.92 -10.27
N VAL A 46 -7.53 -6.08 -10.34
CA VAL A 46 -7.00 -6.63 -11.60
C VAL A 46 -8.11 -6.95 -12.60
N GLU A 47 -9.22 -7.51 -12.13
CA GLU A 47 -10.40 -7.77 -12.96
C GLU A 47 -10.92 -6.49 -13.60
N TYR A 48 -11.19 -5.44 -12.79
CA TYR A 48 -11.61 -4.14 -13.29
C TYR A 48 -10.62 -3.59 -14.32
N ALA A 49 -9.32 -3.61 -14.02
CA ALA A 49 -8.30 -3.08 -14.93
C ALA A 49 -8.23 -3.82 -16.29
N ASN A 50 -8.56 -5.12 -16.32
CA ASN A 50 -8.58 -5.90 -17.56
C ASN A 50 -9.84 -5.66 -18.42
N ARG A 51 -10.92 -5.12 -17.86
CA ARG A 51 -12.14 -4.78 -18.62
C ARG A 51 -11.93 -3.61 -19.57
N TYR A 52 -10.93 -2.78 -19.32
CA TYR A 52 -10.65 -1.56 -20.08
C TYR A 52 -9.32 -1.66 -20.81
N ASN A 53 -9.29 -1.28 -22.09
CA ASN A 53 -8.08 -1.31 -22.90
C ASN A 53 -7.01 -0.35 -22.35
N GLU A 54 -7.39 0.84 -21.91
CA GLU A 54 -6.53 1.88 -21.35
C GLU A 54 -7.24 2.64 -20.22
N GLY A 55 -6.51 3.49 -19.50
CA GLY A 55 -7.07 4.37 -18.48
C GLY A 55 -7.41 3.73 -17.13
N VAL A 56 -7.38 2.40 -17.01
CA VAL A 56 -7.60 1.67 -15.75
C VAL A 56 -6.45 0.71 -15.50
N TYR A 57 -5.87 0.80 -14.30
CA TYR A 57 -4.74 0.01 -13.82
C TYR A 57 -5.01 -0.50 -12.41
N ALA A 58 -4.20 -1.46 -11.96
CA ALA A 58 -4.32 -2.06 -10.65
C ALA A 58 -3.03 -1.95 -9.85
N ILE A 59 -3.17 -1.93 -8.52
CA ILE A 59 -2.10 -2.15 -7.56
C ILE A 59 -2.53 -3.32 -6.69
N VAL A 60 -1.60 -4.23 -6.40
CA VAL A 60 -1.85 -5.49 -5.69
C VAL A 60 -0.99 -5.54 -4.43
N GLY A 61 -1.59 -5.79 -3.28
CA GLY A 61 -0.90 -5.76 -1.98
C GLY A 61 -1.80 -6.15 -0.82
N LEU A 62 -1.17 -6.34 0.33
CA LEU A 62 -1.82 -6.67 1.60
C LEU A 62 -1.64 -5.51 2.56
N TYR A 63 -2.76 -4.86 2.90
CA TYR A 63 -2.80 -3.71 3.78
C TYR A 63 -2.43 -4.12 5.23
N PRO A 64 -1.67 -3.31 5.99
CA PRO A 64 -1.07 -3.75 7.25
C PRO A 64 -2.07 -4.20 8.33
N LEU A 65 -3.29 -3.64 8.32
CA LEU A 65 -4.34 -4.03 9.27
C LEU A 65 -5.06 -5.32 8.88
N HIS A 66 -4.93 -5.78 7.63
CA HIS A 66 -5.49 -7.06 7.18
C HIS A 66 -4.52 -8.23 7.38
N ILE A 67 -3.32 -7.99 7.92
CA ILE A 67 -2.37 -9.06 8.20
C ILE A 67 -2.85 -9.85 9.42
N LYS A 68 -2.97 -11.16 9.27
CA LYS A 68 -3.22 -12.03 10.41
C LYS A 68 -2.02 -12.06 11.36
N ILE A 69 -2.25 -11.65 12.60
CA ILE A 69 -1.20 -11.54 13.63
C ILE A 69 -1.04 -12.85 14.39
N ASP A 70 -2.16 -13.45 14.81
CA ASP A 70 -2.23 -14.71 15.55
C ASP A 70 -3.65 -15.31 15.39
N ASP A 71 -3.80 -16.62 15.59
CA ASP A 71 -5.09 -17.33 15.60
C ASP A 71 -5.99 -16.90 16.78
N SER A 72 -5.42 -16.27 17.82
CA SER A 72 -6.14 -15.84 19.03
C SER A 72 -6.62 -14.38 19.01
N LEU A 73 -6.12 -13.56 18.09
CA LEU A 73 -6.34 -12.11 18.05
C LEU A 73 -7.40 -11.76 16.98
N SER A 74 -8.62 -12.28 17.12
CA SER A 74 -9.71 -12.03 16.17
C SER A 74 -10.35 -10.64 16.30
N ASP A 75 -10.03 -9.87 17.34
CA ASP A 75 -10.84 -8.70 17.74
C ASP A 75 -10.08 -7.36 17.65
N ILE A 76 -9.12 -7.25 16.74
CA ILE A 76 -8.47 -5.98 16.44
C ILE A 76 -9.30 -5.30 15.35
N VAL A 77 -10.08 -4.29 15.76
CA VAL A 77 -10.87 -3.28 15.01
C VAL A 77 -12.39 -3.48 15.12
N ASP A 78 -13.10 -2.45 15.62
CA ASP A 78 -14.57 -2.40 15.84
C ASP A 78 -15.32 -1.76 14.65
N ASN A 79 -14.81 -1.88 13.43
CA ASN A 79 -15.46 -1.32 12.24
C ASN A 79 -15.67 -2.45 11.23
N GLU A 80 -16.93 -2.67 10.83
CA GLU A 80 -17.39 -3.78 9.97
C GLU A 80 -16.56 -3.99 8.68
N ASP A 81 -15.89 -2.94 8.17
CA ASP A 81 -15.03 -3.02 6.98
C ASP A 81 -13.59 -3.48 7.23
N PHE A 82 -13.09 -3.47 8.47
CA PHE A 82 -11.69 -3.77 8.84
C PHE A 82 -11.47 -5.14 9.50
N HIS A 83 -12.52 -5.98 9.62
CA HIS A 83 -12.43 -7.28 10.31
C HIS A 83 -11.76 -8.40 9.50
N TYR A 84 -11.27 -8.12 8.30
CA TYR A 84 -10.67 -9.16 7.48
C TYR A 84 -9.20 -9.37 7.87
N GLN A 85 -8.86 -10.59 8.26
CA GLN A 85 -7.49 -11.03 8.47
C GLN A 85 -7.10 -12.07 7.43
N GLU A 86 -5.92 -11.91 6.86
CA GLU A 86 -5.36 -12.78 5.83
C GLU A 86 -4.03 -13.37 6.26
N ASP A 87 -3.91 -14.68 6.09
CA ASP A 87 -2.62 -15.34 6.03
C ASP A 87 -1.96 -15.08 4.67
N PHE A 88 -0.89 -14.28 4.68
CA PHE A 88 -0.18 -13.91 3.47
C PHE A 88 0.33 -15.14 2.71
N ASN A 89 0.00 -15.21 1.41
CA ASN A 89 0.51 -16.23 0.50
C ASN A 89 1.26 -15.58 -0.67
N TYR A 90 2.58 -15.67 -0.65
CA TYR A 90 3.45 -15.05 -1.66
C TYR A 90 3.06 -15.39 -3.10
N LYS A 91 2.72 -16.65 -3.38
CA LYS A 91 2.39 -17.10 -4.74
C LYS A 91 1.12 -16.44 -5.27
N ASN A 92 0.09 -16.33 -4.45
CA ASN A 92 -1.18 -15.71 -4.86
C ASN A 92 -0.98 -14.25 -5.29
N TYR A 93 -0.20 -13.48 -4.52
CA TYR A 93 0.14 -12.10 -4.87
C TYR A 93 1.05 -12.03 -6.10
N LEU A 94 2.03 -12.93 -6.21
CA LEU A 94 2.95 -12.96 -7.35
C LEU A 94 2.21 -13.22 -8.67
N ASP A 95 1.25 -14.14 -8.66
CA ASP A 95 0.47 -14.51 -9.85
C ASP A 95 -0.38 -13.32 -10.33
N LEU A 96 -1.02 -12.57 -9.43
CA LEU A 96 -1.70 -11.32 -9.77
C LEU A 96 -0.72 -10.26 -10.26
N ALA A 97 0.41 -10.10 -9.56
CA ALA A 97 1.43 -9.11 -9.85
C ALA A 97 2.09 -9.30 -11.21
N LYS A 98 2.04 -10.48 -11.83
CA LYS A 98 2.53 -10.69 -13.21
C LYS A 98 1.62 -10.08 -14.28
N ASN A 99 0.39 -9.70 -13.95
CA ASN A 99 -0.52 -9.10 -14.90
C ASN A 99 0.03 -7.74 -15.42
N LYS A 100 -0.08 -7.50 -16.73
CA LYS A 100 0.39 -6.28 -17.41
C LYS A 100 -0.33 -5.00 -16.97
N LYS A 101 -1.53 -5.10 -16.42
CA LYS A 101 -2.34 -3.99 -15.89
C LYS A 101 -2.01 -3.67 -14.44
N VAL A 102 -1.26 -4.53 -13.74
CA VAL A 102 -0.73 -4.22 -12.41
C VAL A 102 0.50 -3.34 -12.57
N VAL A 103 0.51 -2.16 -11.96
CA VAL A 103 1.58 -1.17 -12.14
C VAL A 103 2.49 -1.02 -10.93
N ALA A 104 2.06 -1.48 -9.76
CA ALA A 104 2.84 -1.43 -8.51
C ALA A 104 2.38 -2.52 -7.53
N ILE A 105 3.18 -2.75 -6.49
CA ILE A 105 2.85 -3.58 -5.32
C ILE A 105 2.44 -2.68 -4.16
N GLY A 106 1.23 -2.86 -3.64
CA GLY A 106 0.60 -1.91 -2.73
C GLY A 106 -0.89 -2.16 -2.55
N GLU A 107 -1.52 -1.63 -1.53
CA GLU A 107 -0.87 -0.84 -0.47
C GLU A 107 -0.22 -1.75 0.58
N ILE A 108 1.04 -1.49 0.94
CA ILE A 108 1.84 -2.28 1.91
C ILE A 108 2.53 -1.36 2.90
N GLY A 109 2.88 -1.82 4.10
CA GLY A 109 3.68 -0.99 5.01
C GLY A 109 3.41 -1.25 6.49
N LEU A 110 3.36 -0.17 7.28
CA LEU A 110 3.21 -0.22 8.73
C LEU A 110 2.05 0.68 9.18
N ASP A 111 1.10 0.14 9.93
CA ASP A 111 0.02 0.91 10.55
C ASP A 111 -0.04 0.62 12.06
N TYR A 112 0.37 1.62 12.84
CA TYR A 112 0.35 1.60 14.29
C TYR A 112 -0.77 2.49 14.86
N HIS A 113 -1.60 3.08 14.00
CA HIS A 113 -2.61 4.06 14.39
C HIS A 113 -3.59 3.50 15.41
N TYR A 114 -3.95 2.22 15.26
CA TYR A 114 -5.00 1.56 16.02
C TYR A 114 -4.53 0.71 17.20
N PHE A 115 -3.27 0.83 17.63
CA PHE A 115 -2.79 0.10 18.81
C PHE A 115 -3.63 0.43 20.05
N LYS A 116 -4.18 -0.62 20.68
CA LYS A 116 -5.03 -0.58 21.87
C LYS A 116 -4.25 -1.04 23.10
N GLU A 117 -4.87 -0.87 24.27
CA GLU A 117 -4.38 -1.44 25.52
C GLU A 117 -4.57 -2.95 25.52
N GLY A 118 -3.53 -3.70 25.91
CA GLY A 118 -3.53 -5.16 25.92
C GLY A 118 -2.97 -5.79 24.64
N ASP A 119 -2.80 -5.02 23.58
CA ASP A 119 -2.17 -5.48 22.34
C ASP A 119 -0.72 -5.91 22.59
N ASN A 120 -0.33 -7.02 21.96
CA ASN A 120 1.07 -7.39 21.87
C ASN A 120 1.76 -6.57 20.76
N VAL A 121 2.12 -5.34 21.10
CA VAL A 121 2.72 -4.35 20.18
C VAL A 121 3.92 -4.94 19.43
N GLU A 122 4.84 -5.60 20.11
CA GLU A 122 6.03 -6.17 19.48
C GLU A 122 5.69 -7.27 18.47
N LEU A 123 4.71 -8.13 18.78
CA LEU A 123 4.25 -9.15 17.83
C LEU A 123 3.61 -8.51 16.59
N ILE A 124 2.73 -7.52 16.77
CA ILE A 124 2.04 -6.84 15.65
C ILE A 124 3.08 -6.16 14.75
N LYS A 125 4.00 -5.40 15.35
CA LYS A 125 5.09 -4.73 14.61
C LYS A 125 5.92 -5.72 13.82
N LYS A 126 6.33 -6.82 14.46
CA LYS A 126 7.14 -7.87 13.84
C LYS A 126 6.42 -8.47 12.63
N ARG A 127 5.12 -8.80 12.77
CA ARG A 127 4.33 -9.37 11.67
C ARG A 127 4.15 -8.40 10.51
N GLN A 128 3.84 -7.13 10.77
CA GLN A 128 3.76 -6.12 9.70
C GLN A 128 5.11 -5.96 8.97
N ALA A 129 6.22 -5.93 9.71
CA ALA A 129 7.56 -5.83 9.12
C ALA A 129 7.93 -7.05 8.26
N GLU A 130 7.65 -8.27 8.74
CA GLU A 130 7.88 -9.51 7.98
C GLU A 130 7.15 -9.50 6.63
N ILE A 131 5.86 -9.17 6.64
CA ILE A 131 5.03 -9.14 5.42
C ILE A 131 5.46 -8.00 4.48
N LEU A 132 5.79 -6.82 5.02
CA LEU A 132 6.36 -5.72 4.23
C LEU A 132 7.62 -6.18 3.48
N ILE A 133 8.54 -6.87 4.16
CA ILE A 133 9.77 -7.38 3.54
C ILE A 133 9.47 -8.38 2.43
N GLU A 134 8.54 -9.31 2.63
CA GLU A 134 8.15 -10.27 1.58
C GLU A 134 7.51 -9.57 0.37
N LEU A 135 6.66 -8.55 0.59
CA LEU A 135 6.04 -7.78 -0.50
C LEU A 135 7.07 -6.91 -1.24
N ILE A 136 8.11 -6.40 -0.57
CA ILE A 136 9.25 -5.75 -1.22
C ILE A 136 10.03 -6.77 -2.08
N ARG A 137 10.24 -8.00 -1.62
CA ARG A 137 10.87 -9.05 -2.44
C ARG A 137 10.04 -9.37 -3.68
N LEU A 138 8.73 -9.45 -3.52
CA LEU A 138 7.80 -9.66 -4.64
C LEU A 138 7.90 -8.52 -5.64
N ALA A 139 7.89 -7.26 -5.19
CA ALA A 139 8.03 -6.08 -6.04
C ALA A 139 9.34 -6.10 -6.84
N ASN A 140 10.45 -6.49 -6.20
CA ASN A 140 11.72 -6.71 -6.87
C ASN A 140 11.67 -7.82 -7.92
N GLU A 141 10.98 -8.94 -7.64
CA GLU A 141 10.87 -10.09 -8.54
C GLU A 141 10.12 -9.73 -9.83
N VAL A 142 9.06 -8.91 -9.72
CA VAL A 142 8.28 -8.46 -10.88
C VAL A 142 8.76 -7.13 -11.48
N ASP A 143 9.86 -6.56 -10.96
CA ASP A 143 10.42 -5.25 -11.36
C ASP A 143 9.36 -4.13 -11.35
N LYS A 144 8.58 -4.05 -10.26
CA LYS A 144 7.53 -3.05 -10.09
C LYS A 144 7.79 -2.17 -8.87
N PRO A 145 7.38 -0.90 -8.91
CA PRO A 145 7.46 -0.06 -7.73
C PRO A 145 6.57 -0.56 -6.59
N ILE A 146 6.86 -0.10 -5.38
CA ILE A 146 5.97 -0.28 -4.22
C ILE A 146 5.20 1.00 -3.92
N VAL A 147 4.01 0.85 -3.32
CA VAL A 147 3.20 1.92 -2.75
C VAL A 147 3.06 1.67 -1.25
N ILE A 148 3.63 2.59 -0.47
CA ILE A 148 3.77 2.45 0.99
C ILE A 148 2.65 3.17 1.74
N HIS A 149 2.02 2.46 2.69
CA HIS A 149 1.27 3.01 3.81
C HIS A 149 2.15 3.13 5.05
N CYS A 150 2.10 4.27 5.72
CA CYS A 150 2.78 4.42 7.00
C CYS A 150 1.99 5.32 7.94
N TRP A 151 1.51 4.77 9.06
CA TRP A 151 0.81 5.54 10.08
C TRP A 151 1.35 5.24 11.48
N GLY A 152 1.84 6.28 12.17
CA GLY A 152 2.20 6.19 13.58
C GLY A 152 1.00 6.08 14.53
N VAL A 153 1.28 5.86 15.82
CA VAL A 153 0.26 5.71 16.86
C VAL A 153 -0.66 6.93 17.00
N LYS A 154 -1.97 6.68 17.20
CA LYS A 154 -2.97 7.73 17.45
C LYS A 154 -2.77 8.45 18.78
N SER A 155 -2.23 7.77 19.79
CA SER A 155 -2.03 8.29 21.13
C SER A 155 -0.77 7.70 21.76
N ARG A 156 0.09 8.55 22.35
CA ARG A 156 1.35 8.16 23.01
C ARG A 156 1.22 8.02 24.53
N LYS A 157 0.02 7.79 25.06
CA LYS A 157 -0.24 7.83 26.52
C LYS A 157 0.34 6.63 27.28
N LYS A 158 0.51 5.48 26.65
CA LYS A 158 1.10 4.28 27.25
C LYS A 158 2.56 4.11 26.82
N PHE A 159 3.36 3.50 27.69
CA PHE A 159 4.79 3.33 27.46
C PHE A 159 5.11 2.56 26.17
N ASP A 160 4.38 1.48 25.90
CA ASP A 160 4.61 0.66 24.70
C ASP A 160 4.22 1.42 23.42
N HIS A 161 3.08 2.14 23.44
CA HIS A 161 2.66 2.99 22.33
C HIS A 161 3.59 4.19 22.12
N ALA A 162 4.12 4.78 23.21
CA ALA A 162 5.04 5.91 23.15
C ALA A 162 6.37 5.56 22.48
N ARG A 163 6.73 4.27 22.43
CA ARG A 163 7.93 3.74 21.78
C ARG A 163 7.69 3.26 20.34
N ALA A 164 6.44 3.02 19.96
CA ALA A 164 6.09 2.61 18.61
C ALA A 164 6.09 3.83 17.66
N ASP A 165 7.02 3.83 16.71
CA ASP A 165 7.15 4.87 15.69
C ASP A 165 7.25 4.22 14.32
N ALA A 166 6.09 4.11 13.64
CA ALA A 166 5.98 3.46 12.33
C ALA A 166 6.92 4.10 11.30
N TYR A 167 7.14 5.41 11.36
CA TYR A 167 8.00 6.12 10.41
C TYR A 167 9.46 5.73 10.60
N LYS A 168 9.90 5.68 11.86
CA LYS A 168 11.26 5.26 12.20
C LYS A 168 11.47 3.80 11.86
N ASP A 169 10.54 2.93 12.24
CA ASP A 169 10.66 1.50 12.00
C ASP A 169 10.64 1.19 10.49
N LEU A 170 9.80 1.88 9.71
CA LEU A 170 9.80 1.80 8.25
C LEU A 170 11.15 2.24 7.67
N LEU A 171 11.69 3.37 8.14
CA LEU A 171 12.98 3.88 7.66
C LEU A 171 14.12 2.88 7.92
N GLU A 172 14.14 2.24 9.08
CA GLU A 172 15.13 1.20 9.40
C GLU A 172 14.97 -0.04 8.50
N ILE A 173 13.74 -0.50 8.27
CA ILE A 173 13.47 -1.63 7.34
C ILE A 173 13.95 -1.30 5.92
N LEU A 174 13.72 -0.06 5.45
CA LEU A 174 14.08 0.37 4.11
C LEU A 174 15.59 0.63 3.92
N LYS A 175 16.38 0.72 4.99
CA LYS A 175 17.85 0.86 4.87
C LYS A 175 18.55 -0.45 4.53
N GLU A 176 17.91 -1.57 4.81
CA GLU A 176 18.49 -2.91 4.65
C GLU A 176 17.96 -3.61 3.39
N PRO A 177 18.69 -4.61 2.85
CA PRO A 177 18.14 -5.51 1.83
C PRO A 177 16.82 -6.12 2.32
N PRO A 178 15.80 -6.26 1.45
CA PRO A 178 15.89 -6.43 0.00
C PRO A 178 15.62 -5.17 -0.84
N LEU A 179 15.63 -3.97 -0.26
CA LEU A 179 15.32 -2.76 -1.02
C LEU A 179 16.37 -2.46 -2.11
N ARG A 180 15.94 -2.29 -3.36
CA ARG A 180 16.78 -1.78 -4.47
C ARG A 180 16.24 -0.44 -4.97
N LEU A 181 16.80 0.64 -4.46
CA LEU A 181 16.38 2.00 -4.85
C LEU A 181 16.83 2.34 -6.27
N SER A 182 15.89 2.70 -7.16
CA SER A 182 16.21 3.38 -8.43
C SER A 182 15.54 4.76 -8.59
N GLY A 183 14.64 5.13 -7.68
CA GLY A 183 14.07 6.48 -7.56
C GLY A 183 12.92 6.55 -6.55
N THR A 184 12.62 7.74 -6.04
CA THR A 184 11.47 7.99 -5.13
C THR A 184 10.60 9.11 -5.68
N SER A 185 9.27 8.95 -5.62
CA SER A 185 8.31 10.01 -5.93
C SER A 185 7.34 10.21 -4.76
N PRO A 186 7.25 11.42 -4.19
CA PRO A 186 6.35 11.70 -3.09
C PRO A 186 4.96 12.11 -3.59
N LEU A 187 3.91 11.37 -3.20
CA LEU A 187 2.52 11.75 -3.43
C LEU A 187 1.84 12.09 -2.09
N SER A 188 1.95 13.37 -1.71
CA SER A 188 1.20 14.10 -0.67
C SER A 188 1.43 13.76 0.82
N THR A 189 1.42 14.84 1.60
CA THR A 189 1.74 15.03 3.04
C THR A 189 3.20 14.78 3.47
N ARG A 190 3.72 15.74 4.25
CA ARG A 190 5.14 15.91 4.60
C ARG A 190 5.33 15.63 6.09
N TRP A 191 6.10 14.60 6.44
CA TRP A 191 6.64 14.44 7.79
C TRP A 191 8.08 14.94 7.82
N ARG A 192 8.44 15.75 8.83
CA ARG A 192 9.82 16.19 9.08
C ARG A 192 10.32 15.48 10.34
N GLY A 193 11.30 14.59 10.16
CA GLY A 193 12.03 13.97 11.25
C GLY A 193 12.86 14.98 12.04
N LYS A 194 13.26 14.61 13.26
CA LYS A 194 14.13 15.44 14.12
C LYS A 194 15.55 15.61 13.56
N ASP A 195 15.91 14.82 12.56
CA ASP A 195 17.20 14.75 11.86
C ASP A 195 17.13 15.33 10.44
N ASP A 196 16.09 16.11 10.11
CA ASP A 196 15.82 16.63 8.76
C ASP A 196 15.56 15.57 7.68
N SER A 197 15.28 14.31 8.06
CA SER A 197 14.74 13.31 7.13
C SER A 197 13.27 13.61 6.77
N TYR A 198 12.93 13.44 5.49
CA TYR A 198 11.55 13.61 4.99
C TYR A 198 10.98 12.24 4.61
N LEU A 199 9.84 11.88 5.22
CA LEU A 199 9.04 10.73 4.80
C LEU A 199 7.71 11.23 4.23
N TYR A 200 7.33 10.68 3.08
CA TYR A 200 6.10 11.01 2.36
C TYR A 200 5.15 9.83 2.44
N PHE A 201 3.86 10.11 2.61
CA PHE A 201 2.86 9.12 3.07
C PHE A 201 2.29 8.23 1.98
N LEU A 202 2.45 8.59 0.71
CA LEU A 202 2.39 7.66 -0.41
C LEU A 202 3.75 7.72 -1.10
N LEU A 203 4.66 6.85 -0.68
CA LEU A 203 5.99 6.75 -1.27
C LEU A 203 5.95 5.72 -2.39
N ILE A 204 6.13 6.18 -3.63
CA ILE A 204 6.41 5.28 -4.74
C ILE A 204 7.92 5.09 -4.80
N ILE A 205 8.40 3.88 -4.51
CA ILE A 205 9.80 3.51 -4.68
C ILE A 205 9.92 2.66 -5.94
N ASN A 206 10.72 3.10 -6.91
CA ASN A 206 10.99 2.35 -8.14
C ASN A 206 12.15 1.37 -7.94
N PHE A 207 12.04 0.21 -8.60
CA PHE A 207 13.08 -0.79 -8.77
C PHE A 207 13.31 -0.92 -10.28
N GLY A 208 14.57 -0.91 -10.74
CA GLY A 208 14.92 -1.15 -12.16
C GLY A 208 15.37 0.09 -12.96
N SER A 209 16.09 -0.19 -14.06
CA SER A 209 16.72 0.77 -14.98
C SER A 209 15.86 1.13 -16.20
N ARG A 210 14.64 0.61 -16.29
CA ARG A 210 13.67 0.99 -17.32
C ARG A 210 12.83 2.15 -16.80
N GLN A 211 13.08 3.33 -17.34
CA GLN A 211 12.15 4.46 -17.27
C GLN A 211 10.78 4.01 -17.79
N LEU A 212 9.88 3.57 -16.91
CA LEU A 212 8.47 3.73 -17.19
C LEU A 212 8.23 5.24 -17.16
N LYS A 213 8.03 5.84 -18.35
CA LYS A 213 7.51 7.20 -18.47
C LYS A 213 6.09 7.25 -17.90
N LEU A 214 5.96 7.29 -16.58
CA LEU A 214 4.90 8.06 -15.92
C LEU A 214 5.49 9.43 -15.63
N GLN A 215 5.65 10.20 -16.70
CA GLN A 215 6.04 11.60 -16.64
C GLN A 215 4.79 12.40 -16.25
N LEU A 216 4.51 12.50 -14.95
CA LEU A 216 3.72 13.62 -14.45
C LEU A 216 4.66 14.81 -14.37
N ALA A 217 4.67 15.58 -15.46
CA ALA A 217 5.23 16.91 -15.50
C ALA A 217 4.53 17.79 -14.47
N LEU A 218 5.25 18.31 -13.49
CA LEU A 218 5.13 19.69 -13.04
C LEU A 218 6.52 20.22 -12.67
N SER A 219 6.84 21.34 -13.30
CA SER A 219 8.08 22.11 -13.34
C SER A 219 8.81 22.31 -12.01
N ASN A 220 10.16 22.34 -12.10
CA ASN A 220 11.05 22.91 -11.09
C ASN A 220 10.59 24.31 -10.66
N PRO A 221 10.58 24.62 -9.37
CA PRO A 221 10.92 25.95 -8.92
C PRO A 221 12.44 26.03 -8.67
N SER A 222 13.00 27.09 -9.26
CA SER A 222 14.33 27.66 -9.04
C SER A 222 14.85 27.62 -7.60
#